data_AF-A0A1H3BBG2-F1
#
_entry.id   AF-A0A1H3BBG2-F1
#
_cell.length_a   1.000
_cell.length_b   1.000
_cell.length_c   1.000
_cell.angle_alpha   90.00
_cell.angle_beta   90.00
_cell.angle_gamma   90.00
#
_symmetry.space_group_name_H-M   'P 1'
#
loop_
_entity.id
_entity.type
_entity.pdbx_description
1 polymer ?
#
loop_
_entity_poly.entity_id
_entity_poly.type
_entity_poly.pdbx_seq_one_letter_code
_entity_poly.pdbx_strand_id
1 'polypeptide(L)'
;MTHVEHESGAPATEPAVARADKNLSTEYIPPRTDLERRLADMWAERLKVRPVGVDDDFFELGGHSLAAAELLVDIASATGVEVSAQTLFLQPSIAELAAALETGTGAQG
;
A
#
# COMPACT_ATOMS: atom_id res chain seq x y z
N MET A 1 -24.50 0.36 47.44
CA MET A 1 -23.55 -0.77 47.54
C MET A 1 -23.59 -1.46 46.17
N THR A 2 -22.94 -0.86 45.18
CA THR A 2 -21.62 -1.25 44.62
C THR A 2 -21.71 -2.50 43.75
N HIS A 3 -21.77 -2.31 42.43
CA HIS A 3 -20.72 -2.77 41.52
C HIS A 3 -20.88 -2.10 40.14
N VAL A 4 -19.74 -1.75 39.54
CA VAL A 4 -19.51 -1.07 38.26
C VAL A 4 -18.91 -2.08 37.29
N GLU A 5 -19.33 -2.16 36.03
CA GLU A 5 -18.52 -2.62 34.86
C GLU A 5 -19.15 -1.95 33.62
N HIS A 6 -18.55 -0.91 33.03
CA HIS A 6 -17.57 -0.97 31.93
C HIS A 6 -17.99 -1.91 30.79
N GLU A 7 -18.65 -1.36 29.77
CA GLU A 7 -18.46 -1.84 28.39
C GLU A 7 -17.92 -0.69 27.55
N SER A 8 -16.59 -0.64 27.55
CA SER A 8 -15.78 -0.13 26.46
C SER A 8 -16.17 -0.82 25.16
N GLY A 9 -16.26 -0.06 24.06
CA GLY A 9 -16.30 -0.65 22.74
C GLY A 9 -16.88 0.28 21.70
N ALA A 10 -16.11 1.28 21.28
CA ALA A 10 -16.34 1.87 19.96
C ALA A 10 -16.26 0.74 18.91
N PRO A 11 -17.20 0.61 17.96
CA PRO A 11 -17.05 -0.32 16.85
C PRO A 11 -16.10 0.28 15.81
N ALA A 12 -14.82 0.32 16.13
CA ALA A 12 -13.74 0.41 15.16
C ALA A 12 -12.87 -0.81 15.47
N THR A 13 -12.96 -1.90 14.73
CA THR A 13 -12.57 -2.00 13.34
C THR A 13 -13.15 -3.31 12.83
N GLU A 14 -13.85 -3.27 11.70
CA GLU A 14 -14.23 -4.49 10.98
C GLU A 14 -13.00 -5.41 10.81
N PRO A 15 -13.17 -6.73 10.95
CA PRO A 15 -12.05 -7.66 10.95
C PRO A 15 -11.31 -7.54 9.62
N ALA A 16 -10.01 -7.26 9.71
CA ALA A 16 -9.06 -7.43 8.64
C ALA A 16 -9.25 -8.82 8.04
N VAL A 17 -9.99 -8.88 6.92
CA VAL A 17 -10.25 -10.12 6.21
C VAL A 17 -8.92 -10.78 5.88
N ALA A 18 -8.80 -12.01 6.34
CA ALA A 18 -7.60 -12.82 6.42
C ALA A 18 -6.67 -12.69 5.20
N ARG A 19 -5.40 -12.35 5.47
CA ARG A 19 -4.25 -12.67 4.61
C ARG A 19 -4.24 -14.19 4.42
N ALA A 20 -4.97 -14.68 3.42
CA ALA A 20 -4.93 -16.08 3.04
C ALA A 20 -3.54 -16.37 2.46
N ASP A 21 -2.72 -17.05 3.25
CA ASP A 21 -1.85 -18.11 2.77
C ASP A 21 -0.89 -17.73 1.63
N LYS A 22 -0.09 -16.68 1.84
CA LYS A 22 1.21 -16.50 1.16
C LYS A 22 2.20 -16.07 2.22
N ASN A 23 3.36 -16.70 2.25
CA ASN A 23 4.45 -16.50 3.23
C ASN A 23 5.05 -15.09 3.10
N LEU A 24 4.26 -14.06 3.39
CA LEU A 24 4.69 -12.67 3.38
C LEU A 24 5.45 -12.44 4.69
N SER A 25 6.78 -12.39 4.58
CA SER A 25 7.73 -12.21 5.69
C SER A 25 7.50 -10.92 6.47
N THR A 26 6.79 -9.97 5.87
CA THR A 26 6.58 -8.61 6.37
C THR A 26 5.27 -8.48 7.16
N GLU A 27 5.38 -7.84 8.33
CA GLU A 27 4.25 -7.47 9.17
C GLU A 27 3.28 -6.58 8.37
N TYR A 28 1.99 -6.87 8.42
CA TYR A 28 1.00 -6.07 7.71
C TYR A 28 0.89 -4.69 8.37
N ILE A 29 1.35 -3.65 7.67
CA ILE A 29 1.23 -2.26 8.12
C ILE A 29 0.12 -1.57 7.32
N PRO A 30 -0.97 -1.12 7.96
CA PRO A 30 -2.06 -0.45 7.26
C PRO A 30 -1.63 0.93 6.73
N PRO A 31 -2.18 1.39 5.60
CA PRO A 31 -1.90 2.72 5.07
C PRO A 31 -2.33 3.83 6.02
N ARG A 32 -1.42 4.80 6.24
CA ARG A 32 -1.57 5.89 7.22
C ARG A 32 -2.13 7.16 6.59
N THR A 33 -1.83 7.39 5.31
CA THR A 33 -2.22 8.56 4.52
C THR A 33 -3.20 8.17 3.40
N ASP A 34 -3.92 9.17 2.87
CA ASP A 34 -4.78 8.98 1.69
C ASP A 34 -3.99 8.54 0.45
N LEU A 35 -2.75 9.03 0.29
CA LEU A 35 -1.89 8.64 -0.83
C LEU A 35 -1.52 7.16 -0.74
N GLU A 36 -1.03 6.70 0.42
CA GLU A 36 -0.73 5.28 0.65
C GLU A 36 -1.97 4.41 0.44
N ARG A 37 -3.15 4.88 0.87
CA ARG A 37 -4.40 4.12 0.74
C ARG A 37 -4.81 3.96 -0.73
N ARG A 38 -4.64 4.98 -1.56
CA ARG A 38 -4.86 4.90 -3.01
C ARG A 38 -3.88 3.95 -3.68
N LEU A 39 -2.59 4.06 -3.34
CA LEU A 39 -1.56 3.16 -3.85
C LEU A 39 -1.85 1.70 -3.47
N ALA A 40 -2.21 1.44 -2.21
CA ALA A 40 -2.59 0.11 -1.74
C ALA A 40 -3.79 -0.47 -2.49
N ASP A 41 -4.78 0.36 -2.80
CA ASP A 41 -5.94 -0.05 -3.59
C ASP A 41 -5.53 -0.40 -5.03
N MET A 42 -4.76 0.46 -5.70
CA MET A 42 -4.21 0.19 -7.04
C MET A 42 -3.44 -1.12 -7.08
N TRP A 43 -2.60 -1.38 -6.07
CA TRP A 43 -1.81 -2.62 -5.98
C TRP A 43 -2.71 -3.84 -5.77
N ALA A 44 -3.66 -3.74 -4.85
CA ALA A 44 -4.61 -4.80 -4.59
C ALA A 44 -5.43 -5.17 -5.83
N GLU A 45 -5.84 -4.19 -6.62
CA GLU A 45 -6.59 -4.42 -7.86
C GLU A 45 -5.76 -5.12 -8.94
N ARG A 46 -4.48 -4.75 -9.06
CA ARG A 46 -3.55 -5.30 -10.07
C ARG A 46 -3.03 -6.68 -9.69
N LEU A 47 -2.68 -6.86 -8.42
CA LEU A 47 -2.11 -8.11 -7.90
C LEU A 47 -3.18 -9.11 -7.47
N LYS A 48 -4.43 -8.67 -7.35
CA LYS A 48 -5.55 -9.44 -6.79
C LYS A 48 -5.25 -9.94 -5.37
N VAL A 49 -4.48 -9.17 -4.60
CA VAL A 49 -4.13 -9.45 -3.21
C VAL A 49 -4.79 -8.40 -2.32
N ARG A 50 -5.47 -8.85 -1.26
CA ARG A 50 -6.07 -8.00 -0.22
C ARG A 50 -5.89 -8.69 1.13
N PRO A 51 -5.50 -7.99 2.20
CA PRO A 51 -5.05 -6.59 2.22
C PRO A 51 -3.59 -6.43 1.75
N VAL A 52 -3.26 -5.27 1.18
CA VAL A 52 -1.87 -4.85 0.87
C VAL A 52 -1.44 -3.84 1.92
N GLY A 53 -0.34 -4.14 2.62
CA GLY A 53 0.29 -3.26 3.59
C GLY A 53 1.26 -2.31 2.91
N VAL A 54 1.58 -1.21 3.60
CA VAL A 54 2.44 -0.17 3.00
C VAL A 54 3.90 -0.57 2.85
N ASP A 55 4.31 -1.58 3.60
CA ASP A 55 5.66 -2.16 3.59
C ASP A 55 5.70 -3.45 2.78
N ASP A 56 4.57 -3.94 2.24
CA ASP A 56 4.60 -5.09 1.36
C ASP A 56 5.30 -4.72 0.05
N ASP A 57 6.19 -5.60 -0.42
CA ASP A 57 6.89 -5.45 -1.69
C ASP A 57 6.00 -5.83 -2.89
N PHE A 58 5.88 -4.93 -3.86
CA PHE A 58 5.10 -5.16 -5.09
C PHE A 58 5.50 -6.46 -5.80
N PHE A 59 6.80 -6.73 -5.88
CA PHE A 59 7.34 -7.91 -6.56
C PHE A 59 7.14 -9.20 -5.75
N GLU A 60 7.25 -9.15 -4.42
CA GLU A 60 7.01 -10.32 -3.56
C GLU A 60 5.53 -10.74 -3.55
N LEU A 61 4.63 -9.78 -3.68
CA LEU A 61 3.19 -10.04 -3.81
C LEU A 61 2.82 -10.72 -5.14
N GLY A 62 3.72 -10.72 -6.12
CA GLY A 62 3.51 -11.29 -7.46
C GLY A 62 3.48 -10.25 -8.58
N GLY A 63 3.96 -9.03 -8.32
CA GLY A 63 4.08 -7.99 -9.33
C GLY A 63 5.06 -8.34 -10.44
N HIS A 64 4.64 -8.09 -11.68
CA HIS A 64 5.44 -8.32 -12.88
C HIS A 64 5.63 -7.01 -13.67
N SER A 65 6.60 -6.99 -14.58
CA SER A 65 7.03 -5.78 -15.30
C SER A 65 5.89 -5.02 -15.99
N LEU A 66 4.94 -5.74 -16.59
CA LEU A 66 3.76 -5.10 -17.21
C LEU A 66 2.82 -4.44 -16.18
N ALA A 67 2.53 -5.11 -15.06
CA ALA A 67 1.69 -4.54 -14.01
C ALA A 67 2.36 -3.34 -13.34
N ALA A 68 3.69 -3.41 -13.15
CA ALA A 68 4.51 -2.30 -12.69
C ALA A 68 4.41 -1.10 -13.65
N ALA A 69 4.61 -1.30 -14.95
CA ALA A 69 4.52 -0.21 -15.93
C ALA A 69 3.12 0.42 -15.97
N GLU A 70 2.06 -0.40 -16.00
CA GLU A 70 0.68 0.07 -15.94
C GLU A 70 0.38 0.87 -14.67
N LEU A 71 0.87 0.37 -13.52
CA LEU A 71 0.73 1.04 -12.23
C LEU A 71 1.44 2.40 -12.23
N LEU A 72 2.64 2.51 -12.80
CA LEU A 72 3.37 3.79 -12.87
C LEU A 72 2.61 4.84 -13.69
N VAL A 73 1.98 4.43 -14.79
CA VAL A 73 1.12 5.32 -15.60
C VAL A 73 -0.12 5.77 -14.81
N ASP A 74 -0.71 4.87 -14.03
CA ASP A 74 -1.87 5.17 -13.19
C ASP A 74 -1.50 6.13 -12.05
N ILE A 75 -0.36 5.90 -11.39
CA ILE A 75 0.20 6.77 -10.35
C ILE A 75 0.48 8.16 -10.93
N ALA A 76 1.14 8.24 -12.08
CA ALA A 76 1.43 9.51 -12.73
C ALA A 76 0.14 10.25 -13.11
N SER A 77 -0.89 9.54 -13.57
CA SER A 77 -2.20 10.13 -13.88
C SER A 77 -2.95 10.59 -12.63
N ALA A 78 -2.84 9.86 -11.52
CA ALA A 78 -3.55 10.17 -10.27
C ALA A 78 -2.88 11.27 -9.44
N THR A 79 -1.55 11.37 -9.51
CA THR A 79 -0.74 12.29 -8.69
C THR A 79 -0.16 13.46 -9.49
N GLY A 80 -0.07 13.32 -10.82
CA GLY A 80 0.62 14.26 -11.70
C GLY A 80 2.15 14.16 -11.63
N VAL A 81 2.70 13.17 -10.90
CA VAL A 81 4.14 12.99 -10.71
C VAL A 81 4.61 11.75 -11.46
N GLU A 82 5.58 11.93 -12.36
CA GLU A 82 6.12 10.83 -13.13
C GLU A 82 7.10 10.00 -12.28
N VAL A 83 6.79 8.72 -12.11
CA VAL A 83 7.64 7.80 -11.36
C VAL A 83 8.35 6.87 -12.33
N SER A 84 9.67 6.80 -12.21
CA SER A 84 10.48 5.91 -13.04
C SER A 84 10.36 4.47 -12.56
N ALA A 85 10.43 3.50 -13.50
CA ALA A 85 10.50 2.08 -13.15
C ALA A 85 11.70 1.76 -12.25
N GLN A 86 12.80 2.52 -12.36
CA GLN A 86 13.94 2.43 -11.45
C GLN A 86 13.54 2.77 -10.01
N THR A 87 12.73 3.81 -9.79
CA THR A 87 12.22 4.18 -8.47
C THR A 87 11.39 3.05 -7.89
N LEU A 88 10.45 2.47 -8.65
CA LEU A 88 9.66 1.32 -8.20
C LEU A 88 10.54 0.08 -7.88
N PHE A 89 11.65 -0.10 -8.59
CA PHE A 89 12.60 -1.18 -8.28
C PHE A 89 13.42 -0.92 -7.01
N LEU A 90 13.77 0.34 -6.74
CA LEU A 90 14.55 0.73 -5.58
C LEU A 90 13.66 0.88 -4.32
N GLN A 91 12.42 1.28 -4.54
CA GLN A 91 11.37 1.58 -3.58
C GLN A 91 10.12 0.75 -3.93
N PRO A 92 10.19 -0.58 -3.79
CA PRO A 92 9.12 -1.51 -4.17
C PRO A 92 7.98 -1.57 -3.15
N SER A 93 7.96 -0.70 -2.14
CA SER A 93 6.92 -0.59 -1.11
C SER A 93 6.11 0.71 -1.28
N ILE A 94 4.88 0.70 -0.80
CA ILE A 94 3.96 1.85 -0.92
C ILE A 94 4.44 3.03 -0.09
N ALA A 95 4.96 2.79 1.11
CA ALA A 95 5.45 3.84 1.99
C ALA A 95 6.59 4.64 1.33
N GLU A 96 7.53 3.92 0.70
CA GLU A 96 8.66 4.52 0.02
C GLU A 96 8.23 5.29 -1.25
N LEU A 97 7.31 4.72 -2.04
CA LEU A 97 6.72 5.39 -3.20
C LEU A 97 5.92 6.65 -2.82
N ALA A 98 5.11 6.56 -1.77
CA ALA A 98 4.38 7.70 -1.24
C ALA A 98 5.35 8.81 -0.83
N ALA A 99 6.41 8.48 -0.09
CA ALA A 99 7.44 9.44 0.28
C ALA A 99 8.16 10.06 -0.94
N ALA A 100 8.46 9.27 -1.97
CA ALA A 100 9.06 9.77 -3.20
C ALA A 100 8.14 10.75 -3.97
N LEU A 101 6.84 10.47 -3.99
CA LEU A 101 5.82 11.33 -4.56
C LEU A 101 5.65 12.63 -3.75
N GLU A 102 5.63 12.54 -2.42
CA GLU A 102 5.52 13.70 -1.53
C GLU A 102 6.75 14.62 -1.59
N THR A 103 7.95 14.05 -1.79
CA THR A 103 9.18 14.83 -1.94
C THR A 103 9.34 15.47 -3.32
N GLY A 104 8.42 15.21 -4.26
CA GLY A 104 8.45 15.81 -5.60
C GLY A 104 9.68 15.40 -6.42
N THR A 105 10.32 14.27 -6.12
CA THR A 105 11.48 13.74 -6.85
C THR A 105 11.04 13.00 -8.14
N GLY A 106 9.94 13.44 -8.76
CA GLY A 106 9.50 12.96 -10.07
C GLY A 106 10.01 13.85 -11.18
N ALA A 107 11.34 13.96 -11.33
CA ALA A 107 12.00 14.45 -12.54
C ALA A 107 13.51 14.47 -12.30
N GLN A 108 14.25 13.56 -12.93
CA GLN A 108 15.54 13.84 -13.58
C GLN A 108 15.75 12.74 -14.64
N GLY A 109 15.32 13.00 -15.89
CA GLY A 109 15.57 12.12 -17.04
C GLY A 109 14.69 12.41 -18.23
#